data_AF-A0A6G3RBV1-F1
#
_entry.id   AF-A0A6G3RBV1-F1
#
_cell.length_a   1.000
_cell.length_b   1.000
_cell.length_c   1.000
_cell.angle_alpha   90.00
_cell.angle_beta   90.00
_cell.angle_gamma   90.00
#
_symmetry.space_group_name_H-M   'P 1'
#
loop_
_entity.id
_entity.type
_entity.pdbx_description
1 polymer ?
#
loop_
_entity_poly.entity_id
_entity_poly.type
_entity_poly.pdbx_seq_one_letter_code
_entity_poly.pdbx_strand_id
1 'polypeptide(L)'
;APALADDALLSSGAVRVGDTVTVRGSTGGSARVRIVGRVAAVPGLPRDRPRLLADSRAMAAQWTLGGALPGAESAWWVGVRGGDAGAALAAVRDDPRLGHAVDVPFVQEELAADPLRRGARGALVLCLVLAPAFAVIAFTLHTVVSARSREREFGLLRALGVRRGQLAAYLWTEQLALAAVATLLGTALGAALALLIMPVVTVDAEGDPVFPGLVESVPWVRVTATAGVTAAVICGVVTVAARVLGRVDLARVLRAGEGV
;
A
#
# COMPACT_ATOMS: atom_id res chain seq x y z
N ALA A 1 6.92 36.10 -21.06
CA ALA A 1 6.36 34.76 -21.38
C ALA A 1 5.15 34.45 -20.48
N PRO A 2 4.19 33.60 -20.89
CA PRO A 2 3.23 32.99 -19.96
C PRO A 2 3.93 31.97 -19.05
N ALA A 3 3.51 31.89 -17.78
CA ALA A 3 3.99 30.88 -16.84
C ALA A 3 2.89 30.40 -15.88
N LEU A 4 3.12 29.22 -15.32
CA LEU A 4 2.33 28.64 -14.25
C LEU A 4 3.10 28.79 -12.94
N ALA A 5 2.43 29.24 -11.88
CA ALA A 5 2.99 29.26 -10.54
C ALA A 5 2.55 28.04 -9.75
N ASP A 6 3.46 27.55 -8.90
CA ASP A 6 3.13 26.50 -7.97
C ASP A 6 2.31 27.02 -6.77
N ASP A 7 1.72 26.07 -6.05
CA ASP A 7 0.87 26.36 -4.90
C ASP A 7 1.63 27.12 -3.79
N ALA A 8 2.90 26.76 -3.58
CA ALA A 8 3.78 27.40 -2.59
C ALA A 8 4.00 28.89 -2.90
N LEU A 9 4.27 29.23 -4.17
CA LEU A 9 4.44 30.60 -4.60
C LEU A 9 3.14 31.40 -4.49
N LEU A 10 2.00 30.82 -4.87
CA LEU A 10 0.70 31.48 -4.74
C LEU A 10 0.30 31.69 -3.27
N SER A 11 0.60 30.72 -2.39
CA SER A 11 0.34 30.83 -0.95
C SER A 11 1.22 31.84 -0.23
N SER A 12 2.42 32.12 -0.76
CA SER A 12 3.33 33.14 -0.20
C SER A 12 2.76 34.57 -0.30
N GLY A 13 1.74 34.78 -1.14
CA GLY A 13 1.16 36.09 -1.42
C GLY A 13 2.03 37.00 -2.28
N ALA A 14 3.24 36.56 -2.65
CA ALA A 14 4.16 37.34 -3.47
C ALA A 14 3.65 37.55 -4.91
N VAL A 15 2.81 36.64 -5.42
CA VAL A 15 2.24 36.73 -6.76
C VAL A 15 0.85 36.11 -6.85
N ARG A 16 -0.01 36.67 -7.71
CA ARG A 16 -1.34 36.15 -8.04
C ARG A 16 -1.45 35.76 -9.51
N VAL A 17 -2.44 34.90 -9.81
CA VAL A 17 -2.81 34.59 -11.20
C VAL A 17 -3.31 35.87 -11.87
N GLY A 18 -2.71 36.22 -13.00
CA GLY A 18 -2.93 37.48 -13.71
C GLY A 18 -1.79 38.49 -13.57
N ASP A 19 -0.94 38.37 -12.54
CA ASP A 19 0.15 39.30 -12.31
C ASP A 19 1.29 39.11 -13.33
N THR A 20 2.01 40.20 -13.59
CA THR A 20 3.25 40.17 -14.37
C THR A 20 4.43 40.44 -13.44
N VAL A 21 5.28 39.43 -13.28
CA VAL A 21 6.47 39.48 -12.42
C VAL A 21 7.73 39.56 -13.26
N THR A 22 8.71 40.28 -12.75
CA THR A 22 10.04 40.34 -13.35
C THR A 22 10.96 39.37 -12.61
N VAL A 23 11.38 38.31 -13.30
CA VAL A 23 12.35 37.33 -12.79
C VAL A 23 13.74 37.76 -13.23
N ARG A 24 14.67 37.90 -12.29
CA ARG A 24 16.09 38.13 -12.61
C ARG A 24 16.83 36.81 -12.67
N GLY A 25 17.68 36.67 -13.69
CA GLY A 25 18.61 35.55 -13.79
C GLY A 25 19.74 35.68 -12.76
N SER A 26 20.28 34.54 -12.31
CA SER A 26 21.45 34.50 -11.41
C SER A 26 22.72 35.07 -12.06
N THR A 27 22.82 35.01 -13.38
CA THR A 27 23.94 35.51 -14.20
C THR A 27 23.70 36.94 -14.72
N GLY A 28 22.64 37.62 -14.26
CA GLY A 28 22.18 38.91 -14.77
C GLY A 28 21.01 38.77 -15.76
N GLY A 29 20.48 39.90 -16.22
CA GLY A 29 19.31 39.95 -17.11
C GLY A 29 17.98 39.80 -16.38
N SER A 30 16.92 40.28 -17.03
CA SER A 30 15.56 40.25 -16.49
C SER A 30 14.57 39.73 -17.51
N ALA A 31 13.67 38.86 -17.09
CA ALA A 31 12.59 38.33 -17.91
C ALA A 31 11.25 38.69 -17.28
N ARG A 32 10.36 39.29 -18.07
CA ARG A 32 8.98 39.54 -17.64
C ARG A 32 8.10 38.35 -17.95
N VAL A 33 7.48 37.82 -16.90
CA VAL A 33 6.67 36.61 -16.93
C VAL A 33 5.28 36.94 -16.40
N ARG A 34 4.24 36.56 -17.15
CA ARG A 34 2.84 36.72 -16.74
C ARG A 34 2.33 35.40 -16.21
N ILE A 35 1.80 35.39 -14.99
CA ILE A 35 1.19 34.19 -14.42
C ILE A 35 -0.18 33.99 -15.06
N VAL A 36 -0.29 32.94 -15.86
CA VAL A 36 -1.52 32.60 -16.57
C VAL A 36 -2.33 31.50 -15.88
N GLY A 37 -1.74 30.79 -14.91
CA GLY A 37 -2.42 29.72 -14.21
C GLY A 37 -1.62 29.14 -13.05
N ARG A 38 -2.19 28.09 -12.47
CA ARG A 38 -1.70 27.38 -11.29
C ARG A 38 -1.28 25.96 -11.67
N VAL A 39 -0.18 25.48 -11.11
CA VAL A 39 0.24 24.08 -11.15
C VAL A 39 0.40 23.56 -9.73
N ALA A 40 -0.10 22.36 -9.42
CA ALA A 40 -0.03 21.84 -8.04
C ALA A 40 1.42 21.74 -7.54
N ALA A 41 2.34 21.27 -8.39
CA ALA A 41 3.77 21.59 -8.33
C ALA A 41 4.51 21.15 -9.59
N VAL A 42 5.77 21.54 -9.70
CA VAL A 42 6.68 21.10 -10.76
C VAL A 42 7.16 19.67 -10.48
N PRO A 43 6.93 18.69 -11.37
CA PRO A 43 7.37 17.31 -11.17
C PRO A 43 8.90 17.19 -11.03
N GLY A 44 9.36 16.32 -10.14
CA GLY A 44 10.78 15.98 -9.98
C GLY A 44 11.62 17.02 -9.23
N LEU A 45 11.01 18.07 -8.69
CA LEU A 45 11.70 19.10 -7.90
C LEU A 45 11.14 19.18 -6.47
N PRO A 46 11.98 19.44 -5.46
CA PRO A 46 11.51 19.62 -4.09
C PRO A 46 10.62 20.87 -3.98
N ARG A 47 9.60 20.77 -3.15
CA ARG A 47 8.54 21.79 -2.98
C ARG A 47 8.79 22.74 -1.81
N ASP A 48 9.96 22.67 -1.19
CA ASP A 48 10.45 23.54 -0.11
C ASP A 48 10.53 25.02 -0.52
N ARG A 49 10.62 25.27 -1.83
CA ARG A 49 10.80 26.60 -2.40
C ARG A 49 9.73 26.91 -3.43
N PRO A 50 9.30 28.17 -3.51
CA PRO A 50 8.36 28.62 -4.54
C PRO A 50 8.97 28.47 -5.94
N ARG A 51 8.21 27.88 -6.87
CA ARG A 51 8.65 27.62 -8.25
C ARG A 51 7.69 28.16 -9.30
N LEU A 52 8.24 28.40 -10.48
CA LEU A 52 7.52 28.82 -11.68
C LEU A 52 7.87 27.87 -12.82
N LEU A 53 6.86 27.48 -13.59
CA LEU A 53 7.01 26.74 -14.83
C LEU A 53 6.75 27.68 -16.00
N ALA A 54 7.76 27.90 -16.83
CA ALA A 54 7.72 28.79 -17.97
C ALA A 54 8.38 28.14 -19.19
N ASP A 55 8.07 28.67 -20.37
CA ASP A 55 8.71 28.25 -21.62
C ASP A 55 10.20 28.65 -21.62
N SER A 56 11.09 27.67 -21.74
CA SER A 56 12.54 27.88 -21.68
C SER A 56 13.06 28.73 -22.84
N ARG A 57 12.52 28.58 -24.04
CA ARG A 57 12.92 29.35 -25.23
C ARG A 57 12.49 30.80 -25.09
N ALA A 58 11.28 31.03 -24.61
CA ALA A 58 10.78 32.38 -24.37
C ALA A 58 11.59 33.10 -23.29
N MET A 59 11.98 32.39 -22.21
CA MET A 59 12.86 32.94 -21.18
C MET A 59 14.26 33.24 -21.71
N ALA A 60 14.87 32.30 -22.43
CA ALA A 60 16.19 32.47 -23.04
C ALA A 60 16.25 33.68 -23.98
N ALA A 61 15.22 33.88 -24.80
CA ALA A 61 15.11 35.05 -25.68
C ALA A 61 15.07 36.37 -24.89
N GLN A 62 14.28 36.43 -23.80
CA GLN A 62 14.20 37.64 -22.97
C GLN A 62 15.51 37.95 -22.23
N TRP A 63 16.21 36.94 -21.73
CA TRP A 63 17.51 37.13 -21.09
C TRP A 63 18.59 37.59 -22.07
N THR A 64 18.60 37.01 -23.27
CA THR A 64 19.54 37.41 -24.34
C THR A 64 19.32 38.87 -24.75
N LEU A 65 18.07 39.29 -24.91
CA LEU A 65 17.71 40.70 -25.16
C LEU A 65 18.10 41.63 -24.00
N GLY A 66 18.10 41.12 -22.77
CA GLY A 66 18.56 41.82 -21.58
C GLY A 66 20.08 41.82 -21.37
N GLY A 67 20.86 41.33 -22.34
CA GLY A 67 22.32 41.30 -22.28
C GLY A 67 22.91 40.17 -21.44
N ALA A 68 22.11 39.16 -21.06
CA ALA A 68 22.55 38.01 -20.31
C ALA A 68 22.54 36.74 -21.18
N LEU A 69 23.54 35.88 -20.99
CA LEU A 69 23.55 34.57 -21.64
C LEU A 69 22.52 33.66 -20.97
N PRO A 70 21.76 32.86 -21.75
CA PRO A 70 20.92 31.80 -21.19
C PRO A 70 21.79 30.86 -20.34
N GLY A 71 21.32 30.52 -19.14
CA GLY A 71 21.98 29.49 -18.33
C GLY A 71 21.94 28.13 -19.04
N ALA A 72 22.88 27.25 -18.69
CA ALA A 72 22.84 25.86 -19.13
C ALA A 72 21.58 25.18 -18.55
N GLU A 73 20.80 24.51 -19.39
CA GLU A 73 19.68 23.68 -18.92
C GLU A 73 20.24 22.49 -18.13
N SER A 74 19.75 22.29 -16.91
CA SER A 74 20.28 21.26 -16.01
C SER A 74 19.83 19.84 -16.37
N ALA A 75 18.73 19.71 -17.11
CA ALA A 75 18.17 18.42 -17.51
C ALA A 75 17.37 18.54 -18.81
N TRP A 76 17.38 17.48 -19.60
CA TRP A 76 16.61 17.36 -20.84
C TRP A 76 15.68 16.16 -20.76
N TRP A 77 14.42 16.35 -21.16
CA TRP A 77 13.47 15.26 -21.30
C TRP A 77 13.35 14.84 -22.77
N VAL A 78 13.59 13.56 -23.03
CA VAL A 78 13.57 12.99 -24.38
C VAL A 78 12.49 11.91 -24.44
N GLY A 79 11.53 12.09 -25.34
CA GLY A 79 10.53 11.07 -25.65
C GLY A 79 11.02 10.16 -26.78
N VAL A 80 11.11 8.86 -26.53
CA VAL A 80 11.46 7.87 -27.56
C VAL A 80 10.19 7.32 -28.21
N ARG A 81 10.16 7.31 -29.56
CA ARG A 81 9.05 6.72 -30.31
C ARG A 81 9.15 5.19 -30.26
N GLY A 82 8.07 4.52 -29.92
CA GLY A 82 8.01 3.05 -29.84
C GLY A 82 8.19 2.46 -28.44
N GLY A 83 8.42 3.30 -27.42
CA GLY A 83 8.40 2.88 -26.00
C GLY A 83 9.65 2.14 -25.51
N ASP A 84 10.55 1.71 -26.39
CA ASP A 84 11.84 1.15 -26.03
C ASP A 84 12.94 2.22 -26.09
N ALA A 85 13.40 2.66 -24.91
CA ALA A 85 14.48 3.63 -24.79
C ALA A 85 15.88 2.98 -24.70
N GLY A 86 15.98 1.65 -24.73
CA GLY A 86 17.24 0.93 -24.50
C GLY A 86 18.33 1.30 -25.51
N ALA A 87 17.99 1.37 -26.80
CA ALA A 87 18.93 1.77 -27.85
C ALA A 87 19.39 3.24 -27.70
N ALA A 88 18.49 4.14 -27.29
CA ALA A 88 18.82 5.54 -27.05
C ALA A 88 19.72 5.69 -25.81
N LEU A 89 19.46 4.90 -24.75
CA LEU A 89 20.27 4.90 -23.54
C LEU A 89 21.68 4.37 -23.80
N ALA A 90 21.81 3.31 -24.60
CA ALA A 90 23.10 2.77 -25.02
C ALA A 90 23.90 3.82 -25.80
N ALA A 91 23.28 4.49 -26.77
CA ALA A 91 23.93 5.55 -27.55
C ALA A 91 24.42 6.73 -26.69
N VAL A 92 23.68 7.10 -25.63
CA VAL A 92 24.12 8.14 -24.69
C VAL A 92 25.25 7.65 -23.78
N ARG A 93 25.22 6.38 -23.36
CA ARG A 93 26.30 5.79 -22.55
C ARG A 93 27.61 5.67 -23.32
N ASP A 94 27.54 5.44 -24.63
CA ASP A 94 28.71 5.31 -25.50
C ASP A 94 29.39 6.65 -25.82
N ASP A 95 28.68 7.79 -25.67
CA ASP A 95 29.25 9.14 -25.80
C ASP A 95 29.20 9.91 -24.47
N PRO A 96 30.31 9.93 -23.70
CA PRO A 96 30.40 10.64 -22.43
C PRO A 96 30.10 12.15 -22.51
N ARG A 97 30.14 12.76 -23.71
CA ARG A 97 29.82 14.18 -23.90
C ARG A 97 28.33 14.48 -23.79
N LEU A 98 27.49 13.47 -23.99
CA LEU A 98 26.03 13.59 -23.89
C LEU A 98 25.54 13.54 -22.44
N GLY A 99 26.44 13.29 -21.48
CA GLY A 99 26.14 13.29 -20.05
C GLY A 99 25.53 11.98 -19.57
N HIS A 100 24.74 12.07 -18.50
CA HIS A 100 24.13 10.90 -17.87
C HIS A 100 22.65 10.81 -18.24
N ALA A 101 22.27 9.76 -19.00
CA ALA A 101 20.88 9.47 -19.28
C ALA A 101 20.32 8.44 -18.29
N VAL A 102 19.07 8.67 -17.88
CA VAL A 102 18.33 7.80 -16.99
C VAL A 102 16.98 7.50 -17.63
N ASP A 103 16.56 6.23 -17.59
CA ASP A 103 15.25 5.81 -18.08
C ASP A 103 14.27 5.57 -16.92
N VAL A 104 12.98 5.74 -17.19
CA VAL A 104 11.90 5.54 -16.21
C VAL A 104 11.91 4.12 -15.61
N PRO A 105 12.04 3.02 -16.38
CA PRO A 105 12.10 1.66 -15.83
C PRO A 105 13.33 1.44 -14.96
N PHE A 106 14.49 2.01 -15.31
CA PHE A 106 15.70 1.91 -14.51
C PHE A 106 15.51 2.57 -13.13
N VAL A 107 14.93 3.77 -13.08
CA VAL A 107 14.62 4.44 -11.80
C VAL A 107 13.60 3.64 -10.99
N GLN A 108 12.62 3.02 -11.64
CA GLN A 108 11.65 2.17 -10.96
C GLN A 108 12.31 0.93 -10.34
N GLU A 109 13.22 0.27 -11.04
CA GLU A 109 13.96 -0.88 -10.52
C GLU A 109 14.86 -0.47 -9.34
N GLU A 110 15.54 0.66 -9.43
CA GLU A 110 16.39 1.18 -8.37
C GLU A 110 15.59 1.56 -7.12
N LEU A 111 14.43 2.22 -7.30
CA LEU A 111 13.49 2.51 -6.21
C LEU A 111 12.82 1.25 -5.63
N ALA A 112 12.66 0.19 -6.44
CA ALA A 112 12.17 -1.10 -5.98
C ALA A 112 13.28 -1.92 -5.27
N ALA A 113 14.53 -1.60 -5.55
CA ALA A 113 15.71 -2.21 -4.95
C ALA A 113 16.10 -1.61 -3.58
N ASP A 114 15.40 -0.58 -3.12
CA ASP A 114 15.63 0.03 -1.81
C ASP A 114 15.47 -1.02 -0.67
N PRO A 115 16.55 -1.32 0.10
CA PRO A 115 16.53 -2.31 1.17
C PRO A 115 15.45 -2.05 2.23
N LEU A 116 15.16 -0.78 2.54
CA LEU A 116 14.17 -0.42 3.54
C LEU A 116 12.75 -0.80 3.09
N ARG A 117 12.42 -0.50 1.81
CA ARG A 117 11.14 -0.89 1.21
C ARG A 117 10.99 -2.40 1.07
N ARG A 118 12.06 -3.11 0.66
CA ARG A 118 12.03 -4.59 0.58
C ARG A 118 11.85 -5.21 1.96
N GLY A 119 12.57 -4.71 2.98
CA GLY A 119 12.46 -5.18 4.35
C GLY A 119 11.06 -5.01 4.92
N ALA A 120 10.49 -3.80 4.81
CA ALA A 120 9.14 -3.51 5.26
C ALA A 120 8.08 -4.37 4.56
N ARG A 121 8.19 -4.52 3.22
CA ARG A 121 7.28 -5.38 2.45
C ARG A 121 7.41 -6.85 2.84
N GLY A 122 8.63 -7.34 3.08
CA GLY A 122 8.87 -8.70 3.54
C GLY A 122 8.23 -8.97 4.90
N ALA A 123 8.38 -8.05 5.86
CA ALA A 123 7.76 -8.16 7.18
C ALA A 123 6.21 -8.20 7.09
N LEU A 124 5.60 -7.32 6.28
CA LEU A 124 4.15 -7.31 6.08
C LEU A 124 3.64 -8.61 5.44
N VAL A 125 4.35 -9.16 4.47
CA VAL A 125 4.00 -10.46 3.86
C VAL A 125 4.13 -11.59 4.88
N LEU A 126 5.17 -11.58 5.71
CA LEU A 126 5.32 -12.57 6.77
C LEU A 126 4.16 -12.49 7.77
N CYS A 127 3.77 -11.30 8.20
CA CYS A 127 2.58 -11.10 9.04
C CYS A 127 1.30 -11.60 8.36
N LEU A 128 1.14 -11.34 7.06
CA LEU A 128 -0.02 -11.79 6.29
C LEU A 128 -0.12 -13.33 6.24
N VAL A 129 1.01 -14.04 6.22
CA VAL A 129 1.05 -15.51 6.20
C VAL A 129 0.91 -16.11 7.60
N LEU A 130 1.56 -15.51 8.61
CA LEU A 130 1.55 -16.02 9.98
C LEU A 130 0.22 -15.78 10.69
N ALA A 131 -0.45 -14.64 10.45
CA ALA A 131 -1.70 -14.32 11.14
C ALA A 131 -2.82 -15.36 10.93
N PRO A 132 -3.10 -15.84 9.69
CA PRO A 132 -4.03 -16.95 9.48
C PRO A 132 -3.62 -18.23 10.20
N ALA A 133 -2.32 -18.57 10.23
CA ALA A 133 -1.83 -19.75 10.93
C ALA A 133 -2.12 -19.68 12.44
N PHE A 134 -1.84 -18.53 13.06
CA PHE A 134 -2.18 -18.28 14.47
C PHE A 134 -3.69 -18.36 14.72
N ALA A 135 -4.51 -17.77 13.82
CA ALA A 135 -5.96 -17.83 13.93
C ALA A 135 -6.47 -19.28 13.91
N VAL A 136 -5.97 -20.10 12.99
CA VAL A 136 -6.33 -21.52 12.90
C VAL A 136 -5.97 -22.27 14.19
N ILE A 137 -4.78 -22.05 14.74
CA ILE A 137 -4.36 -22.68 16.01
C ILE A 137 -5.29 -22.26 17.15
N ALA A 138 -5.57 -20.96 17.27
CA ALA A 138 -6.42 -20.41 18.33
C ALA A 138 -7.85 -20.98 18.26
N PHE A 139 -8.46 -21.01 17.07
CA PHE A 139 -9.80 -21.58 16.87
C PHE A 139 -9.84 -23.09 17.12
N THR A 140 -8.78 -23.81 16.76
CA THR A 140 -8.67 -25.25 17.04
C THR A 140 -8.62 -25.51 18.54
N LEU A 141 -7.76 -24.80 19.26
CA LEU A 141 -7.66 -24.89 20.71
C LEU A 141 -8.99 -24.54 21.39
N HIS A 142 -9.63 -23.44 20.95
CA HIS A 142 -10.93 -23.03 21.45
C HIS A 142 -12.00 -24.11 21.23
N THR A 143 -12.06 -24.71 20.04
CA THR A 143 -13.00 -25.79 19.72
C THR A 143 -12.76 -27.01 20.61
N VAL A 144 -11.51 -27.43 20.79
CA VAL A 144 -11.16 -28.60 21.63
C VAL A 144 -11.51 -28.35 23.10
N VAL A 145 -11.21 -27.15 23.62
CA VAL A 145 -11.52 -26.78 25.00
C VAL A 145 -13.04 -26.71 25.22
N SER A 146 -13.77 -26.06 24.31
CA SER A 146 -15.24 -25.97 24.38
C SER A 146 -15.91 -27.34 24.27
N ALA A 147 -15.38 -28.23 23.42
CA ALA A 147 -15.88 -29.60 23.33
C ALA A 147 -15.67 -30.36 24.64
N ARG A 148 -14.46 -30.30 25.23
CA ARG A 148 -14.13 -30.97 26.49
C ARG A 148 -14.93 -30.47 27.68
N SER A 149 -15.17 -29.16 27.78
CA SER A 149 -15.95 -28.60 28.90
C SER A 149 -17.42 -29.04 28.85
N ARG A 150 -17.97 -29.23 27.64
CA ARG A 150 -19.37 -29.63 27.40
C ARG A 150 -19.56 -31.14 27.22
N GLU A 151 -18.51 -31.96 27.34
CA GLU A 151 -18.59 -33.43 27.18
C GLU A 151 -19.65 -34.08 28.09
N ARG A 152 -19.81 -33.60 29.33
CA ARG A 152 -20.82 -34.12 30.28
C ARG A 152 -22.25 -33.81 29.82
N GLU A 153 -22.48 -32.59 29.35
CA GLU A 153 -23.78 -32.15 28.81
C GLU A 153 -24.11 -32.89 27.52
N PHE A 154 -23.12 -33.11 26.66
CA PHE A 154 -23.27 -33.89 25.44
C PHE A 154 -23.53 -35.38 25.72
N GLY A 155 -22.97 -35.93 26.80
CA GLY A 155 -23.30 -37.26 27.30
C GLY A 155 -24.76 -37.38 27.72
N LEU A 156 -25.30 -36.39 28.45
CA LEU A 156 -26.70 -36.34 28.86
C LEU A 156 -27.65 -36.17 27.66
N LEU A 157 -27.33 -35.25 26.74
CA LEU A 157 -28.11 -35.05 25.52
C LEU A 157 -28.10 -36.28 24.62
N ARG A 158 -26.99 -37.02 24.56
CA ARG A 158 -26.94 -38.33 23.87
C ARG A 158 -27.85 -39.36 24.54
N ALA A 159 -27.92 -39.40 25.86
CA ALA A 159 -28.82 -40.31 26.57
C ALA A 159 -30.31 -40.00 26.27
N LEU A 160 -30.61 -38.74 25.95
CA LEU A 160 -31.93 -38.28 25.48
C LEU A 160 -32.16 -38.46 23.97
N GLY A 161 -31.21 -39.05 23.23
CA GLY A 161 -31.37 -39.40 21.81
C GLY A 161 -30.90 -38.34 20.80
N VAL A 162 -30.20 -37.29 21.23
CA VAL A 162 -29.67 -36.24 20.33
C VAL A 162 -28.62 -36.82 19.38
N ARG A 163 -28.78 -36.53 18.07
CA ARG A 163 -27.90 -37.05 17.02
C ARG A 163 -26.58 -36.29 16.98
N ARG A 164 -25.47 -36.99 16.67
CA ARG A 164 -24.12 -36.40 16.55
C ARG A 164 -24.04 -35.22 15.57
N GLY A 165 -24.86 -35.23 14.52
CA GLY A 165 -24.94 -34.13 13.55
C GLY A 165 -25.51 -32.84 14.14
N GLN A 166 -26.41 -32.91 15.13
CA GLN A 166 -26.98 -31.72 15.78
C GLN A 166 -25.96 -31.05 16.71
N LEU A 167 -25.14 -31.87 17.40
CA LEU A 167 -24.02 -31.39 18.21
C LEU A 167 -22.93 -30.73 17.35
N ALA A 168 -22.60 -31.36 16.21
CA ALA A 168 -21.66 -30.78 15.26
C ALA A 168 -22.19 -29.47 14.64
N ALA A 169 -23.49 -29.40 14.33
CA ALA A 169 -24.12 -28.19 13.81
C ALA A 169 -24.09 -27.05 14.84
N TYR A 170 -24.33 -27.34 16.12
CA TYR A 170 -24.24 -26.35 17.19
C TYR A 170 -22.82 -25.77 17.31
N LEU A 171 -21.79 -26.62 17.37
CA LEU A 171 -20.40 -26.18 17.37
C LEU A 171 -20.06 -25.37 16.11
N TRP A 172 -20.55 -25.79 14.95
CA TRP A 172 -20.38 -25.04 13.70
C TRP A 172 -20.97 -23.63 13.77
N THR A 173 -22.17 -23.47 14.33
CA THR A 173 -22.80 -22.15 14.48
C THR A 173 -22.04 -21.25 15.45
N GLU A 174 -21.52 -21.80 16.55
CA GLU A 174 -20.69 -21.07 17.51
C GLU A 174 -19.39 -20.58 16.86
N GLN A 175 -18.69 -21.47 16.13
CA GLN A 175 -17.45 -21.10 15.47
C GLN A 175 -17.65 -20.12 14.31
N LEU A 176 -18.75 -20.25 13.56
CA LEU A 176 -19.07 -19.32 12.49
C LEU A 176 -19.38 -17.92 13.04
N ALA A 177 -20.12 -17.83 14.15
CA ALA A 177 -20.40 -16.56 14.82
C ALA A 177 -19.13 -15.90 15.34
N LEU A 178 -18.26 -16.66 16.02
CA LEU A 178 -16.97 -16.17 16.51
C LEU A 178 -16.05 -15.73 15.37
N ALA A 179 -15.97 -16.50 14.28
CA ALA A 179 -15.17 -16.16 13.12
C ALA A 179 -15.68 -14.89 12.42
N ALA A 180 -17.00 -14.73 12.30
CA ALA A 180 -17.61 -13.53 11.73
C ALA A 180 -17.26 -12.27 12.55
N VAL A 181 -17.43 -12.35 13.88
CA VAL A 181 -17.09 -11.24 14.79
C VAL A 181 -15.59 -10.93 14.76
N ALA A 182 -14.74 -11.95 14.82
CA ALA A 182 -13.29 -11.79 14.75
C ALA A 182 -12.85 -11.15 13.42
N THR A 183 -13.44 -11.56 12.30
CA THR A 183 -13.14 -10.99 10.98
C THR A 183 -13.56 -9.54 10.89
N LEU A 184 -14.75 -9.20 11.40
CA LEU A 184 -15.27 -7.83 11.41
C LEU A 184 -14.36 -6.91 12.24
N LEU A 185 -14.07 -7.31 13.48
CA LEU A 185 -13.23 -6.54 14.39
C LEU A 185 -11.78 -6.44 13.90
N GLY A 186 -11.21 -7.54 13.39
CA GLY A 186 -9.87 -7.57 12.84
C GLY A 186 -9.72 -6.67 11.61
N THR A 187 -10.72 -6.67 10.72
CA THR A 187 -10.72 -5.78 9.54
C THR A 187 -10.85 -4.32 9.96
N ALA A 188 -11.75 -4.00 10.90
CA ALA A 188 -11.91 -2.65 11.42
C ALA A 188 -10.62 -2.14 12.09
N LEU A 189 -9.98 -2.97 12.91
CA LEU A 189 -8.72 -2.63 13.58
C LEU A 189 -7.59 -2.45 12.57
N GLY A 190 -7.47 -3.34 11.57
CA GLY A 190 -6.47 -3.22 10.51
C GLY A 190 -6.65 -1.96 9.67
N ALA A 191 -7.90 -1.59 9.36
CA ALA A 191 -8.22 -0.35 8.66
C ALA A 191 -7.87 0.88 9.52
N ALA A 192 -8.19 0.87 10.81
CA ALA A 192 -7.82 1.95 11.73
C ALA A 192 -6.30 2.11 11.84
N LEU A 193 -5.56 1.01 11.98
CA LEU A 193 -4.10 1.02 11.94
C LEU A 193 -3.54 1.56 10.63
N ALA A 194 -4.12 1.18 9.49
CA ALA A 194 -3.71 1.71 8.19
C ALA A 194 -3.91 3.24 8.12
N LEU A 195 -5.05 3.75 8.58
CA LEU A 195 -5.34 5.18 8.64
C LEU A 195 -4.42 5.94 9.60
N LEU A 196 -3.97 5.31 10.69
CA LEU A 196 -3.04 5.91 11.65
C LEU A 196 -1.59 5.89 11.15
N ILE A 197 -1.18 4.84 10.44
CA ILE A 197 0.20 4.68 9.94
C ILE A 197 0.42 5.46 8.65
N MET A 198 -0.59 5.54 7.76
CA MET A 198 -0.48 6.26 6.49
C MET A 198 0.13 7.67 6.63
N PRO A 199 -0.36 8.56 7.52
CA PRO A 199 0.19 9.90 7.68
C PRO A 199 1.66 9.90 8.14
N VAL A 200 2.11 8.89 8.89
CA VAL A 200 3.52 8.77 9.33
C VAL A 200 4.42 8.34 8.18
N VAL A 201 3.91 7.53 7.25
CA VAL A 201 4.65 7.03 6.08
C VAL A 201 4.64 8.05 4.92
N THR A 202 3.64 8.92 4.86
CA THR A 202 3.55 10.00 3.86
C THR A 202 4.30 11.26 4.25
N VAL A 203 5.21 11.19 5.20
CA VAL A 203 6.07 12.30 5.62
C VAL A 203 7.51 11.93 5.27
N ASP A 204 8.21 12.81 4.55
CA ASP A 204 9.64 12.64 4.28
C ASP A 204 10.49 12.83 5.55
N ALA A 205 11.81 12.64 5.46
CA ALA A 205 12.71 12.75 6.61
C ALA A 205 12.73 14.18 7.22
N GLU A 206 12.19 15.17 6.50
CA GLU A 206 12.14 16.58 6.87
C GLU A 206 10.77 17.04 7.39
N GLY A 207 9.72 16.22 7.31
CA GLY A 207 8.39 16.55 7.85
C GLY A 207 7.34 16.95 6.82
N ASP A 208 7.67 16.88 5.53
CA ASP A 208 6.79 17.37 4.45
C ASP A 208 5.97 16.23 3.79
N PRO A 209 4.72 16.52 3.36
CA PRO A 209 3.84 15.54 2.74
C PRO A 209 4.37 15.08 1.37
N VAL A 210 4.50 13.76 1.18
CA VAL A 210 4.96 13.18 -0.10
C VAL A 210 3.88 13.33 -1.18
N PHE A 211 4.28 13.92 -2.32
CA PHE A 211 3.44 14.08 -3.51
C PHE A 211 3.97 13.30 -4.72
N PRO A 212 3.11 12.81 -5.64
CA PRO A 212 1.64 12.84 -5.60
C PRO A 212 1.11 12.01 -4.42
N GLY A 213 -0.02 12.45 -3.84
CA GLY A 213 -0.63 11.72 -2.72
C GLY A 213 -0.80 10.26 -3.08
N LEU A 214 -0.44 9.37 -2.16
CA LEU A 214 -0.63 7.93 -2.35
C LEU A 214 -2.09 7.72 -2.77
N VAL A 215 -2.32 7.21 -3.97
CA VAL A 215 -3.67 6.77 -4.34
C VAL A 215 -3.95 5.56 -3.46
N GLU A 216 -4.71 5.78 -2.40
CA GLU A 216 -5.12 4.76 -1.42
C GLU A 216 -6.14 3.80 -2.07
N SER A 217 -5.73 3.08 -3.10
CA SER A 217 -6.51 1.96 -3.61
C SER A 217 -6.29 0.78 -2.68
N VAL A 218 -7.06 0.73 -1.59
CA VAL A 218 -7.13 -0.47 -0.75
C VAL A 218 -7.63 -1.60 -1.66
N PRO A 219 -6.82 -2.65 -1.87
CA PRO A 219 -7.19 -3.74 -2.76
C PRO A 219 -8.20 -4.64 -2.04
N TRP A 220 -9.45 -4.20 -1.95
CA TRP A 220 -10.52 -4.88 -1.22
C TRP A 220 -10.66 -6.34 -1.64
N VAL A 221 -10.44 -6.66 -2.92
CA VAL A 221 -10.41 -8.04 -3.42
C VAL A 221 -9.35 -8.90 -2.71
N ARG A 222 -8.14 -8.38 -2.49
CA ARG A 222 -7.10 -9.12 -1.77
C ARG A 222 -7.45 -9.28 -0.30
N VAL A 223 -8.02 -8.25 0.32
CA VAL A 223 -8.45 -8.28 1.72
C VAL A 223 -9.57 -9.30 1.94
N THR A 224 -10.61 -9.27 1.10
CA THR A 224 -11.73 -10.21 1.20
C THR A 224 -11.33 -11.62 0.81
N ALA A 225 -10.39 -11.79 -0.14
CA ALA A 225 -9.85 -13.10 -0.50
C ALA A 225 -9.05 -13.72 0.66
N THR A 226 -8.15 -12.98 1.30
CA THR A 226 -7.36 -13.51 2.43
C THR A 226 -8.24 -13.80 3.64
N ALA A 227 -9.21 -12.93 3.94
CA ALA A 227 -10.22 -13.17 4.97
C ALA A 227 -11.06 -14.43 4.64
N GLY A 228 -11.52 -14.58 3.41
CA GLY A 228 -12.29 -15.72 2.94
C GLY A 228 -11.52 -17.04 3.01
N VAL A 229 -10.26 -17.04 2.57
CA VAL A 229 -9.36 -18.22 2.67
C VAL A 229 -9.15 -18.59 4.14
N THR A 230 -8.88 -17.62 5.00
CA THR A 230 -8.68 -17.87 6.44
C THR A 230 -9.94 -18.46 7.08
N ALA A 231 -11.11 -17.91 6.77
CA ALA A 231 -12.39 -18.42 7.25
C ALA A 231 -12.67 -19.85 6.75
N ALA A 232 -12.38 -20.15 5.49
CA ALA A 232 -12.52 -21.49 4.91
C ALA A 232 -11.60 -22.51 5.59
N VAL A 233 -10.35 -22.14 5.87
CA VAL A 233 -9.40 -23.00 6.58
C VAL A 233 -9.88 -23.26 8.01
N ILE A 234 -10.33 -22.23 8.75
CA ILE A 234 -10.89 -22.39 10.09
C ILE A 234 -12.08 -23.36 10.06
N CYS A 235 -13.05 -23.14 9.16
CA CYS A 235 -14.21 -24.01 8.99
C CYS A 235 -13.81 -25.47 8.70
N GLY A 236 -12.83 -25.67 7.82
CA GLY A 236 -12.26 -26.98 7.51
C GLY A 236 -11.69 -27.65 8.76
N VAL A 237 -10.90 -26.94 9.54
CA VAL A 237 -10.27 -27.47 10.76
C VAL A 237 -11.30 -27.80 11.83
N VAL A 238 -12.30 -26.95 12.10
CA VAL A 238 -13.32 -27.30 13.12
C VAL A 238 -14.18 -28.48 12.64
N THR A 239 -14.42 -28.61 11.34
CA THR A 239 -15.11 -29.79 10.77
C THR A 239 -14.30 -31.07 10.99
N VAL A 240 -12.99 -31.02 10.76
CA VAL A 240 -12.11 -32.17 11.01
C VAL A 240 -12.09 -32.51 12.50
N ALA A 241 -11.94 -31.50 13.38
CA ALA A 241 -11.97 -31.70 14.82
C ALA A 241 -13.29 -32.35 15.28
N ALA A 242 -14.44 -31.82 14.84
CA ALA A 242 -15.75 -32.38 15.14
C ALA A 242 -15.90 -33.83 14.65
N ARG A 243 -15.38 -34.16 13.46
CA ARG A 243 -15.38 -35.55 12.94
C ARG A 243 -14.48 -36.48 13.75
N VAL A 244 -13.29 -36.02 14.15
CA VAL A 244 -12.34 -36.82 14.94
C VAL A 244 -12.93 -37.12 16.32
N LEU A 245 -13.44 -36.10 17.02
CA LEU A 245 -14.13 -36.25 18.31
C LEU A 245 -15.31 -37.22 18.21
N GLY A 246 -16.13 -37.11 17.15
CA GLY A 246 -17.23 -38.03 16.90
C GLY A 246 -16.82 -39.49 16.60
N ARG A 247 -15.58 -39.73 16.13
CA ARG A 247 -15.04 -41.08 15.88
C ARG A 247 -14.44 -41.73 17.13
N VAL A 248 -13.71 -40.95 17.94
CA VAL A 248 -13.04 -41.47 19.16
C VAL A 248 -14.06 -42.00 20.17
N ASP A 249 -15.23 -41.36 20.26
CA ASP A 249 -16.33 -41.79 21.12
C ASP A 249 -16.92 -43.16 20.72
N LEU A 250 -16.82 -43.55 19.44
CA LEU A 250 -17.32 -44.84 18.94
C LEU A 250 -16.36 -45.98 19.32
N ALA A 251 -15.05 -45.73 19.31
CA ALA A 251 -14.03 -46.70 19.71
C ALA A 251 -14.01 -46.95 21.23
N ARG A 252 -14.28 -45.93 22.06
CA ARG A 252 -14.38 -46.10 23.52
C ARG A 252 -15.65 -46.83 23.95
N VAL A 253 -16.78 -46.58 23.30
CA VAL A 253 -18.05 -47.25 23.62
C VAL A 253 -18.01 -48.74 23.25
N LEU A 254 -17.31 -49.13 22.18
CA LEU A 254 -17.13 -50.55 21.85
C LEU A 254 -16.23 -51.29 22.86
N ARG A 255 -15.17 -50.67 23.38
CA ARG A 255 -14.31 -51.27 24.42
C ARG A 255 -14.93 -51.31 25.82
N ALA A 256 -15.91 -50.45 26.11
CA ALA A 256 -16.62 -50.48 27.39
C ALA A 256 -17.68 -51.60 27.46
N GLY A 257 -18.13 -52.13 26.31
CA GLY A 257 -19.09 -53.23 26.24
C GLY A 257 -18.48 -54.64 26.33
N GLU A 258 -17.15 -54.78 26.24
CA GLU A 258 -16.46 -56.07 26.35
C GLU A 258 -16.06 -56.42 27.80
N GLY A 259 -16.40 -55.56 28.77
CA GLY A 259 -16.03 -55.70 30.19
C GLY A 259 -17.18 -55.99 31.16
N VAL A 260 -18.35 -56.38 30.67
CA VAL A 260 -19.51 -56.77 31.50
C VAL A 260 -19.94 -58.19 31.17
#